data_AF-A0A7J7M254-F1
#
_entry.id   AF-A0A7J7M254-F1
#
_cell.length_a   1.000
_cell.length_b   1.000
_cell.length_c   1.000
_cell.angle_alpha   90.00
_cell.angle_beta   90.00
_cell.angle_gamma   90.00
#
_symmetry.space_group_name_H-M   'P 1'
#
loop_
_entity.id
_entity.type
_entity.pdbx_description
1 polymer ?
#
loop_
_entity_poly.entity_id
_entity_poly.type
_entity_poly.pdbx_seq_one_letter_code
_entity_poly.pdbx_strand_id
1 'polypeptide(L)'
;MLESTFTGYYLHSKGWTSTYLYPSNPAFLGCPPTSMNEALVQGMKWMSELFRMSISKFSPFTYGLTSRMSILQTMCYGYFMISPLYFLPMSLYALVPQLCLLSGTPVYPKVSNPWFIWFAIHLIGCLGHHLYEVLTTGASFKAWWNEVRMGMIRSVTANIFGCIDAIMKAIGIKKMDLTLTNKAVDEDQLEKYKKDDFDFQGDKIFIVPLVILVLLNTVSFIGGVGRVIIEGSYDEMFGQIFLSFFILVASYPIIEGIVTGKKNETI
;
A
#
# COMPACT_ATOMS: atom_id res chain seq x y z
N MET A 1 11.27 -9.92 13.06
CA MET A 1 10.68 -8.56 13.10
C MET A 1 9.30 -8.54 13.76
N LEU A 2 8.36 -9.44 13.44
CA LEU A 2 7.04 -9.38 14.09
C LEU A 2 6.96 -9.98 15.49
N GLU A 3 7.69 -11.07 15.76
CA GLU A 3 7.81 -11.58 17.13
C GLU A 3 8.40 -10.53 18.06
N SER A 4 9.42 -9.79 17.59
CA SER A 4 10.01 -8.67 18.35
C SER A 4 9.02 -7.53 18.61
N THR A 5 8.12 -7.22 17.67
CA THR A 5 7.07 -6.20 17.89
C THR A 5 6.12 -6.62 19.00
N PHE A 6 5.73 -7.90 19.05
CA PHE A 6 4.80 -8.41 20.06
C PHE A 6 5.44 -8.52 21.44
N THR A 7 6.68 -8.98 21.50
CA THR A 7 7.45 -8.98 22.74
C THR A 7 7.63 -7.56 23.27
N GLY A 8 7.97 -6.59 22.40
CA GLY A 8 8.07 -5.19 22.79
C GLY A 8 6.74 -4.62 23.31
N TYR A 9 5.64 -4.87 22.61
CA TYR A 9 4.30 -4.48 23.06
C TYR A 9 3.93 -5.08 24.43
N TYR A 10 4.22 -6.35 24.64
CA TYR A 10 3.96 -7.02 25.91
C TYR A 10 4.80 -6.44 27.05
N LEU A 11 6.09 -6.18 26.81
CA LEU A 11 6.96 -5.54 27.81
C LEU A 11 6.48 -4.13 28.15
N HIS A 12 6.14 -3.31 27.15
CA HIS A 12 5.58 -1.98 27.39
C HIS A 12 4.26 -2.04 28.18
N SER A 13 3.39 -3.02 27.89
CA SER A 13 2.18 -3.28 28.68
C SER A 13 2.47 -3.59 30.15
N LYS A 14 3.67 -4.09 30.47
CA LYS A 14 4.15 -4.34 31.84
C LYS A 14 4.88 -3.16 32.48
N GLY A 15 4.98 -2.02 31.78
CA GLY A 15 5.59 -0.79 32.29
C GLY A 15 7.07 -0.63 31.94
N TRP A 16 7.63 -1.48 31.08
CA TRP A 16 8.97 -1.25 30.52
C TRP A 16 8.97 -0.02 29.61
N THR A 17 10.10 0.64 29.52
CA THR A 17 10.36 1.74 28.59
C THR A 17 11.41 1.32 27.55
N SER A 18 11.38 1.96 26.39
CA SER A 18 12.36 1.75 25.32
C SER A 18 13.06 3.07 24.99
N THR A 19 14.22 2.96 24.36
CA THR A 19 14.98 4.11 23.86
C THR A 19 15.38 3.82 22.42
N TYR A 20 15.17 4.80 21.54
CA TYR A 20 15.59 4.72 20.14
C TYR A 20 16.86 5.56 19.96
N LEU A 21 17.94 4.92 19.52
CA LEU A 21 19.21 5.57 19.22
C LEU A 21 19.41 5.59 17.71
N TYR A 22 19.59 6.78 17.13
CA TYR A 22 19.84 6.96 15.70
C TYR A 22 21.24 7.58 15.48
N PRO A 23 22.30 6.74 15.47
CA PRO A 23 23.65 7.21 15.23
C PRO A 23 23.84 7.65 13.76
N SER A 24 24.75 8.60 13.52
CA SER A 24 25.05 9.09 12.17
C SER A 24 25.58 8.00 11.22
N ASN A 25 26.26 6.99 11.78
CA ASN A 25 26.68 5.80 11.06
C ASN A 25 25.77 4.62 11.43
N PRO A 26 25.19 3.91 10.45
CA PRO A 26 24.31 2.79 10.72
C PRO A 26 25.08 1.66 11.44
N ALA A 27 24.67 1.34 12.67
CA ALA A 27 25.26 0.25 13.45
C ALA A 27 24.82 -1.14 12.95
N PHE A 28 23.71 -1.21 12.23
CA PHE A 28 23.16 -2.44 11.65
C PHE A 28 22.77 -2.18 10.20
N LEU A 29 23.18 -3.08 9.31
CA LEU A 29 22.80 -3.08 7.90
C LEU A 29 21.91 -4.31 7.64
N GLY A 30 20.74 -4.07 7.05
CA GLY A 30 19.82 -5.12 6.63
C GLY A 30 19.90 -5.36 5.13
N CYS A 31 19.53 -6.57 4.70
CA CYS A 31 19.26 -6.85 3.29
C CYS A 31 17.78 -6.58 3.01
N PRO A 32 17.42 -5.55 2.21
CA PRO A 32 16.05 -5.36 1.78
C PRO A 32 15.64 -6.47 0.79
N PRO A 33 14.33 -6.70 0.58
CA PRO A 33 13.86 -7.54 -0.52
C PRO A 33 14.39 -7.02 -1.86
N THR A 34 14.93 -7.90 -2.69
CA THR A 34 15.44 -7.56 -4.03
C THR A 34 14.37 -7.68 -5.12
N SER A 35 13.28 -8.40 -4.84
CA SER A 35 12.16 -8.57 -5.77
C SER A 35 10.83 -8.06 -5.21
N MET A 36 9.92 -7.67 -6.11
CA MET A 36 8.57 -7.25 -5.73
C MET A 36 7.80 -8.38 -5.05
N ASN A 37 7.96 -9.62 -5.52
CA ASN A 37 7.30 -10.78 -4.90
C ASN A 37 7.70 -10.96 -3.44
N GLU A 38 8.99 -10.95 -3.16
CA GLU A 38 9.49 -11.07 -1.79
C GLU A 38 8.97 -9.94 -0.90
N ALA A 39 8.95 -8.71 -1.41
CA ALA A 39 8.41 -7.57 -0.69
C ALA A 39 6.92 -7.75 -0.34
N LEU A 40 6.11 -8.28 -1.27
CA LEU A 40 4.67 -8.49 -1.08
C LEU A 40 4.37 -9.68 -0.17
N VAL A 41 5.06 -10.81 -0.31
CA VAL A 41 4.93 -11.97 0.58
C VAL A 41 5.33 -11.58 2.01
N GLN A 42 6.45 -10.87 2.15
CA GLN A 42 6.91 -10.39 3.45
C GLN A 42 5.90 -9.38 4.04
N GLY A 43 5.44 -8.44 3.23
CA GLY A 43 4.42 -7.47 3.61
C GLY A 43 3.12 -8.13 4.07
N MET A 44 2.62 -9.13 3.34
CA MET A 44 1.40 -9.86 3.72
C MET A 44 1.56 -10.53 5.09
N LYS A 45 2.70 -11.18 5.34
CA LYS A 45 2.97 -11.79 6.65
C LYS A 45 2.97 -10.75 7.77
N TRP A 46 3.49 -9.56 7.51
CA TRP A 46 3.47 -8.46 8.46
C TRP A 46 2.05 -8.00 8.75
N MET A 47 1.26 -7.75 7.70
CA MET A 47 -0.12 -7.29 7.83
C MET A 47 -1.00 -8.33 8.52
N SER A 48 -0.82 -9.61 8.22
CA SER A 48 -1.57 -10.71 8.83
C SER A 48 -1.38 -10.76 10.34
N GLU A 49 -0.13 -10.82 10.81
CA GLU A 49 0.12 -10.95 12.25
C GLU A 49 -0.20 -9.64 13.00
N LEU A 50 0.03 -8.46 12.39
CA LEU A 50 -0.40 -7.17 12.98
C LEU A 50 -1.92 -7.11 13.16
N PHE A 51 -2.68 -7.45 12.12
CA PHE A 51 -4.14 -7.44 12.20
C PHE A 51 -4.66 -8.51 13.16
N ARG A 52 -4.06 -9.70 13.15
CA ARG A 52 -4.39 -10.78 14.08
C ARG A 52 -4.23 -10.37 15.54
N MET A 53 -3.22 -9.59 15.88
CA MET A 53 -3.08 -9.01 17.22
C MET A 53 -4.23 -8.07 17.57
N SER A 54 -4.65 -7.23 16.63
CA SER A 54 -5.76 -6.28 16.84
C SER A 54 -7.08 -6.95 17.23
N ILE A 55 -7.32 -8.17 16.74
CA ILE A 55 -8.52 -8.99 17.04
C ILE A 55 -8.28 -10.06 18.13
N SER A 56 -7.09 -10.07 18.74
CA SER A 56 -6.74 -11.04 19.78
C SER A 56 -7.09 -10.54 21.19
N LYS A 57 -6.91 -11.41 22.20
CA LYS A 57 -6.97 -11.03 23.61
C LYS A 57 -5.93 -9.98 24.03
N PHE A 58 -4.89 -9.78 23.23
CA PHE A 58 -3.84 -8.77 23.44
C PHE A 58 -4.08 -7.51 22.60
N SER A 59 -5.34 -7.25 22.23
CA SER A 59 -5.69 -6.09 21.43
C SER A 59 -5.31 -4.79 22.15
N PRO A 60 -4.74 -3.80 21.45
CA PRO A 60 -4.44 -2.50 22.02
C PRO A 60 -5.70 -1.77 22.50
N PHE A 61 -6.87 -2.09 21.93
CA PHE A 61 -8.15 -1.48 22.28
C PHE A 61 -8.80 -2.08 23.54
N THR A 62 -8.25 -3.15 24.10
CA THR A 62 -8.75 -3.76 25.34
C THR A 62 -7.62 -3.96 26.33
N TYR A 63 -6.69 -4.85 26.00
CA TYR A 63 -5.52 -5.14 26.82
C TYR A 63 -4.60 -3.90 26.93
N GLY A 64 -4.37 -3.19 25.82
CA GLY A 64 -3.52 -1.99 25.83
C GLY A 64 -4.07 -0.89 26.74
N LEU A 65 -5.37 -0.59 26.65
CA LEU A 65 -6.03 0.43 27.47
C LEU A 65 -6.06 0.11 28.97
N THR A 66 -6.00 -1.18 29.33
CA THR A 66 -5.96 -1.63 30.74
C THR A 66 -4.54 -1.91 31.24
N SER A 67 -3.52 -1.65 30.42
CA SER A 67 -2.11 -1.91 30.72
C SER A 67 -1.44 -0.73 31.44
N ARG A 68 -0.12 -0.85 31.67
CA ARG A 68 0.72 0.23 32.22
C ARG A 68 1.22 1.22 31.16
N MET A 69 0.85 1.06 29.89
CA MET A 69 1.22 2.00 28.82
C MET A 69 0.41 3.31 28.91
N SER A 70 1.00 4.40 28.43
CA SER A 70 0.25 5.64 28.23
C SER A 70 -0.81 5.47 27.15
N ILE A 71 -1.84 6.34 27.18
CA ILE A 71 -2.88 6.37 26.14
C ILE A 71 -2.25 6.61 24.77
N LEU A 72 -1.31 7.55 24.67
CA LEU A 72 -0.62 7.86 23.42
C LEU A 72 0.15 6.65 22.86
N GLN A 73 0.91 5.94 23.71
CA GLN A 73 1.64 4.76 23.29
C GLN A 73 0.69 3.64 22.85
N THR A 74 -0.43 3.48 23.56
CA THR A 74 -1.49 2.53 23.18
C THR A 74 -2.10 2.89 21.82
N MET A 75 -2.32 4.18 21.55
CA MET A 75 -2.78 4.66 20.24
C MET A 75 -1.77 4.37 19.13
N CYS A 76 -0.48 4.57 19.36
CA CYS A 76 0.56 4.23 18.39
C CYS A 76 0.55 2.73 18.03
N TYR A 77 0.47 1.86 19.04
CA TYR A 77 0.33 0.42 18.79
C TYR A 77 -0.99 0.08 18.08
N GLY A 78 -2.09 0.71 18.49
CA GLY A 78 -3.39 0.61 17.84
C GLY A 78 -3.30 0.91 16.35
N TYR A 79 -2.76 2.07 15.99
CA TYR A 79 -2.53 2.50 14.61
C TYR A 79 -1.77 1.46 13.79
N PHE A 80 -0.61 0.99 14.28
CA PHE A 80 0.17 0.00 13.54
C PHE A 80 -0.59 -1.33 13.35
N MET A 81 -1.30 -1.80 14.39
CA MET A 81 -2.01 -3.08 14.34
C MET A 81 -3.27 -3.05 13.46
N ILE A 82 -3.95 -1.90 13.33
CA ILE A 82 -5.11 -1.74 12.44
C ILE A 82 -4.76 -1.20 11.05
N SER A 83 -3.52 -0.72 10.84
CA SER A 83 -3.07 -0.24 9.53
C SER A 83 -3.34 -1.18 8.35
N PRO A 84 -3.39 -2.53 8.50
CA PRO A 84 -3.83 -3.39 7.41
C PRO A 84 -5.21 -3.02 6.84
N LEU A 85 -6.14 -2.51 7.66
CA LEU A 85 -7.49 -2.10 7.23
C LEU A 85 -7.50 -0.93 6.25
N TYR A 86 -6.37 -0.25 6.00
CA TYR A 86 -6.26 0.73 4.92
C TYR A 86 -6.58 0.14 3.54
N PHE A 87 -6.56 -1.19 3.40
CA PHE A 87 -7.01 -1.83 2.16
C PHE A 87 -8.47 -1.46 1.79
N LEU A 88 -9.35 -1.22 2.77
CA LEU A 88 -10.77 -0.93 2.53
C LEU A 88 -10.97 0.37 1.76
N PRO A 89 -10.55 1.56 2.28
CA PRO A 89 -10.68 2.80 1.53
C PRO A 89 -9.88 2.78 0.23
N MET A 90 -8.69 2.15 0.21
CA MET A 90 -7.88 2.08 -1.00
C MET A 90 -8.53 1.24 -2.10
N SER A 91 -9.18 0.13 -1.76
CA SER A 91 -9.94 -0.69 -2.73
C SER A 91 -11.15 0.06 -3.27
N LEU A 92 -11.83 0.85 -2.41
CA LEU A 92 -12.92 1.71 -2.87
C LEU A 92 -12.43 2.76 -3.87
N TYR A 93 -11.31 3.43 -3.60
CA TYR A 93 -10.71 4.39 -4.53
C TYR A 93 -10.15 3.75 -5.81
N ALA A 94 -9.80 2.46 -5.77
CA ALA A 94 -9.32 1.72 -6.93
C ALA A 94 -10.45 1.17 -7.83
N LEU A 95 -11.69 1.12 -7.33
CA LEU A 95 -12.84 0.55 -8.05
C LEU A 95 -13.92 1.58 -8.36
N VAL A 96 -14.39 2.31 -7.35
CA VAL A 96 -15.60 3.14 -7.45
C VAL A 96 -15.41 4.29 -8.44
N PRO A 97 -14.39 5.15 -8.33
CA PRO A 97 -14.19 6.25 -9.28
C PRO A 97 -14.01 5.79 -10.73
N GLN A 98 -13.37 4.64 -10.95
CA GLN A 98 -13.08 4.06 -12.26
C GLN A 98 -14.35 3.52 -12.91
N LEU A 99 -15.16 2.77 -12.16
CA LEU A 99 -16.45 2.28 -12.66
C LEU A 99 -17.41 3.44 -12.90
N CYS A 100 -17.43 4.43 -12.00
CA CYS A 100 -18.23 5.64 -12.15
C CYS A 100 -17.79 6.50 -13.34
N LEU A 101 -16.49 6.57 -13.62
CA LEU A 101 -15.95 7.20 -14.83
C LEU A 101 -16.47 6.49 -16.09
N LEU A 102 -16.54 5.16 -16.08
CA LEU A 102 -17.05 4.37 -17.21
C LEU A 102 -18.58 4.40 -17.33
N SER A 103 -19.33 4.59 -16.24
CA SER A 103 -20.80 4.68 -16.24
C SER A 103 -21.35 6.10 -16.42
N GLY A 104 -20.56 7.14 -16.17
CA GLY A 104 -21.00 8.54 -16.27
C GLY A 104 -21.67 9.04 -15.02
N THR A 105 -21.36 8.41 -13.89
CA THR A 105 -21.91 8.79 -12.59
C THR A 105 -20.93 9.70 -11.86
N PRO A 106 -21.29 10.96 -11.56
CA PRO A 106 -20.43 11.86 -10.82
C PRO A 106 -20.31 11.41 -9.36
N VAL A 107 -19.08 11.21 -8.86
CA VAL A 107 -18.81 10.91 -7.44
C VAL A 107 -18.09 12.04 -6.71
N TYR A 108 -17.50 12.97 -7.45
CA TYR A 108 -16.90 14.19 -6.90
C TYR A 108 -17.81 15.40 -7.20
N PRO A 109 -17.72 16.49 -6.40
CA PRO A 109 -18.34 17.75 -6.77
C PRO A 109 -17.82 18.24 -8.12
N LYS A 110 -18.68 18.96 -8.86
CA LYS A 110 -18.27 19.63 -10.09
C LYS A 110 -17.14 20.62 -9.82
N VAL A 111 -16.25 20.85 -10.78
CA VAL A 111 -15.16 21.83 -10.64
C VAL A 111 -15.71 23.25 -10.44
N SER A 112 -16.81 23.56 -11.09
CA SER A 112 -17.57 24.81 -10.93
C SER A 112 -18.18 25.00 -9.54
N ASN A 113 -18.29 23.93 -8.74
CA ASN A 113 -18.83 24.00 -7.39
C ASN A 113 -17.76 24.51 -6.40
N PRO A 114 -18.04 25.55 -5.60
CA PRO A 114 -17.11 26.06 -4.59
C PRO A 114 -16.58 24.99 -3.62
N TRP A 115 -17.35 23.93 -3.33
CA TRP A 115 -16.93 22.83 -2.45
C TRP A 115 -15.78 22.00 -3.02
N PHE A 116 -15.56 22.02 -4.34
CA PHE A 116 -14.46 21.30 -4.99
C PHE A 116 -13.10 21.72 -4.43
N ILE A 117 -12.94 22.98 -4.03
CA ILE A 117 -11.67 23.49 -3.49
C ILE A 117 -11.21 22.70 -2.26
N TRP A 118 -12.13 22.26 -1.40
CA TRP A 118 -11.78 21.50 -0.21
C TRP A 118 -11.26 20.10 -0.54
N PHE A 119 -11.80 19.47 -1.58
CA PHE A 119 -11.29 18.20 -2.09
C PHE A 119 -9.89 18.38 -2.68
N ALA A 120 -9.66 19.44 -3.45
CA ALA A 120 -8.35 19.75 -4.01
C ALA A 120 -7.31 20.04 -2.93
N ILE A 121 -7.64 20.88 -1.94
CA ILE A 121 -6.76 21.20 -0.81
C ILE A 121 -6.43 19.94 -0.01
N HIS A 122 -7.40 19.08 0.27
CA HIS A 122 -7.17 17.84 1.01
C HIS A 122 -6.20 16.91 0.27
N LEU A 123 -6.43 16.69 -1.03
CA LEU A 123 -5.58 15.84 -1.86
C LEU A 123 -4.15 16.37 -1.95
N ILE A 124 -3.99 17.67 -2.28
CA ILE A 124 -2.68 18.31 -2.38
C ILE A 124 -1.99 18.33 -1.02
N GLY A 125 -2.72 18.58 0.06
CA GLY A 125 -2.22 18.56 1.43
C GLY A 125 -1.68 17.19 1.83
N CYS A 126 -2.41 16.12 1.53
CA CYS A 126 -1.95 14.75 1.82
C CYS A 126 -0.68 14.39 1.03
N LEU A 127 -0.67 14.64 -0.29
CA LEU A 127 0.50 14.35 -1.14
C LEU A 127 1.70 15.22 -0.77
N GLY A 128 1.48 16.50 -0.48
CA GLY A 128 2.50 17.45 -0.09
C GLY A 128 3.09 17.16 1.29
N HIS A 129 2.27 16.73 2.26
CA HIS A 129 2.75 16.33 3.58
C HIS A 129 3.61 15.06 3.50
N HIS A 130 3.17 14.04 2.75
CA HIS A 130 3.98 12.84 2.54
C HIS A 130 5.29 13.16 1.83
N LEU A 131 5.26 14.03 0.80
CA LEU A 131 6.48 14.48 0.14
C LEU A 131 7.42 15.21 1.11
N TYR A 132 6.89 16.12 1.93
CA TYR A 132 7.65 16.82 2.95
C TYR A 132 8.34 15.85 3.91
N GLU A 133 7.61 14.88 4.46
CA GLU A 133 8.16 13.86 5.35
C GLU A 133 9.32 13.11 4.68
N VAL A 134 9.14 12.62 3.46
CA VAL A 134 10.19 11.90 2.72
C VAL A 134 11.43 12.78 2.53
N LEU A 135 11.26 14.03 2.11
CA LEU A 135 12.39 14.93 1.90
C LEU A 135 13.13 15.27 3.21
N THR A 136 12.43 15.36 4.34
CA THR A 136 13.09 15.61 5.65
C THR A 136 13.99 14.46 6.10
N THR A 137 13.78 13.24 5.58
CA THR A 137 14.70 12.12 5.83
C THR A 137 16.00 12.19 4.99
N GLY A 138 16.10 13.15 4.06
CA GLY A 138 17.18 13.23 3.08
C GLY A 138 16.97 12.35 1.84
N ALA A 139 15.81 11.70 1.73
CA ALA A 139 15.45 10.89 0.56
C ALA A 139 15.04 11.77 -0.64
N SER A 140 15.06 11.20 -1.84
CA SER A 140 14.78 11.91 -3.08
C SER A 140 13.27 11.97 -3.41
N PHE A 141 12.88 12.88 -4.32
CA PHE A 141 11.53 12.88 -4.91
C PHE A 141 11.18 11.54 -5.57
N LYS A 142 12.17 10.88 -6.19
CA LYS A 142 11.99 9.53 -6.77
C LYS A 142 11.63 8.51 -5.69
N ALA A 143 12.24 8.59 -4.50
CA ALA A 143 11.89 7.74 -3.37
C ALA A 143 10.43 7.97 -2.92
N TRP A 144 9.99 9.23 -2.82
CA TRP A 144 8.60 9.56 -2.53
C TRP A 144 7.63 8.95 -3.55
N TRP A 145 7.93 9.09 -4.85
CA TRP A 145 7.08 8.52 -5.90
C TRP A 145 7.02 6.99 -5.83
N ASN A 146 8.15 6.35 -5.53
CA ASN A 146 8.20 4.90 -5.31
C ASN A 146 7.41 4.48 -4.06
N GLU A 147 7.41 5.27 -2.98
CA GLU A 147 6.59 5.01 -1.80
C GLU A 147 5.09 5.14 -2.08
N VAL A 148 4.67 6.17 -2.83
CA VAL A 148 3.28 6.35 -3.25
C VAL A 148 2.81 5.13 -4.07
N ARG A 149 3.61 4.71 -5.06
CA ARG A 149 3.34 3.53 -5.89
C ARG A 149 3.25 2.26 -5.04
N MET A 150 4.26 1.99 -4.21
CA MET A 150 4.30 0.80 -3.37
C MET A 150 3.19 0.80 -2.33
N GLY A 151 2.78 1.97 -1.83
CA GLY A 151 1.63 2.13 -0.94
C GLY A 151 0.33 1.68 -1.59
N MET A 152 0.07 2.10 -2.84
CA MET A 152 -1.09 1.65 -3.61
C MET A 152 -1.05 0.15 -3.87
N ILE A 153 0.08 -0.38 -4.37
CA ILE A 153 0.24 -1.82 -4.64
C ILE A 153 0.00 -2.64 -3.37
N ARG A 154 0.68 -2.32 -2.27
CA ARG A 154 0.55 -3.04 -0.99
C ARG A 154 -0.87 -3.00 -0.46
N SER A 155 -1.57 -1.89 -0.64
CA SER A 155 -2.94 -1.73 -0.15
C SER A 155 -3.91 -2.69 -0.82
N VAL A 156 -3.79 -2.91 -2.13
CA VAL A 156 -4.67 -3.84 -2.88
C VAL A 156 -4.14 -5.27 -2.97
N THR A 157 -3.02 -5.56 -2.31
CA THR A 157 -2.38 -6.89 -2.29
C THR A 157 -2.11 -7.33 -0.85
N ALA A 158 -0.91 -7.07 -0.34
CA ALA A 158 -0.41 -7.51 0.96
C ALA A 158 -1.37 -7.21 2.12
N ASN A 159 -2.03 -6.04 2.12
CA ASN A 159 -2.97 -5.67 3.18
C ASN A 159 -4.26 -6.51 3.11
N ILE A 160 -4.86 -6.68 1.92
CA ILE A 160 -6.07 -7.50 1.73
C ILE A 160 -5.80 -8.95 2.15
N PHE A 161 -4.78 -9.57 1.55
CA PHE A 161 -4.44 -10.97 1.82
C PHE A 161 -3.96 -11.16 3.26
N GLY A 162 -3.27 -10.16 3.82
CA GLY A 162 -2.89 -10.16 5.23
C GLY A 162 -4.11 -10.21 6.15
N CYS A 163 -5.10 -9.34 5.92
CA CYS A 163 -6.36 -9.36 6.69
C CYS A 163 -7.13 -10.68 6.54
N ILE A 164 -7.22 -11.24 5.33
CA ILE A 164 -7.88 -12.54 5.09
C ILE A 164 -7.16 -13.64 5.87
N ASP A 165 -5.83 -13.75 5.75
CA ASP A 165 -5.03 -14.76 6.44
C ASP A 165 -5.11 -14.61 7.97
N ALA A 166 -5.16 -13.38 8.49
CA ALA A 166 -5.38 -13.12 9.91
C ALA A 166 -6.75 -13.63 10.41
N ILE A 167 -7.81 -13.37 9.64
CA ILE A 167 -9.16 -13.86 9.96
C ILE A 167 -9.19 -15.38 9.90
N MET A 168 -8.64 -15.99 8.84
CA MET A 168 -8.55 -17.45 8.70
C MET A 168 -7.84 -18.10 9.90
N LYS A 169 -6.71 -17.52 10.34
CA LYS A 169 -6.00 -17.96 11.54
C LYS A 169 -6.82 -17.79 12.82
N ALA A 170 -7.59 -16.71 12.94
CA ALA A 170 -8.43 -16.46 14.11
C ALA A 170 -9.56 -17.48 14.27
N ILE A 171 -10.10 -17.99 13.15
CA ILE A 171 -11.17 -19.00 13.14
C ILE A 171 -10.65 -20.45 13.03
N GLY A 172 -9.33 -20.66 13.09
CA GLY A 172 -8.72 -21.99 13.10
C GLY A 172 -8.58 -22.68 11.74
N ILE A 173 -8.72 -21.95 10.63
CA ILE A 173 -8.47 -22.49 9.29
C ILE A 173 -6.96 -22.51 9.00
N LYS A 174 -6.48 -23.55 8.31
CA LYS A 174 -5.08 -23.70 7.93
C LYS A 174 -4.59 -22.47 7.15
N LYS A 175 -3.37 -22.04 7.47
CA LYS A 175 -2.67 -20.88 6.92
C LYS A 175 -2.62 -20.91 5.39
N MET A 176 -2.61 -19.73 4.78
CA MET A 176 -2.29 -19.59 3.35
C MET A 176 -0.82 -19.98 3.10
N ASP A 177 -0.58 -21.10 2.41
CA ASP A 177 0.78 -21.58 2.09
C ASP A 177 1.38 -20.73 0.96
N LEU A 178 2.06 -19.65 1.33
CA LEU A 178 2.92 -18.87 0.43
C LEU A 178 4.39 -19.22 0.70
N THR A 179 5.03 -19.79 -0.32
CA THR A 179 6.42 -20.21 -0.28
C THR A 179 7.32 -18.98 -0.35
N LEU A 180 8.23 -18.80 0.61
CA LEU A 180 9.28 -17.79 0.48
C LEU A 180 10.35 -18.37 -0.45
N THR A 181 10.62 -17.69 -1.56
CA THR A 181 11.83 -17.96 -2.35
C THR A 181 13.07 -17.66 -1.50
N ASN A 182 14.10 -18.47 -1.69
CA ASN A 182 15.30 -18.49 -0.85
C ASN A 182 16.06 -17.16 -0.95
N LYS A 183 16.53 -16.62 0.18
CA LYS A 183 17.23 -15.31 0.28
C LYS A 183 18.68 -15.35 -0.23
N ALA A 184 18.94 -16.04 -1.33
CA ALA A 184 20.22 -15.93 -2.00
C ALA A 184 20.19 -14.64 -2.84
N VAL A 185 21.12 -13.72 -2.57
CA VAL A 185 21.29 -12.52 -3.40
C VAL A 185 21.87 -12.98 -4.73
N ASP A 186 21.03 -13.02 -5.76
CA ASP A 186 21.45 -13.24 -7.13
C ASP A 186 21.93 -11.90 -7.73
N GLU A 187 23.10 -11.88 -8.39
CA GLU A 187 23.69 -10.66 -8.95
C GLU A 187 22.77 -10.01 -9.99
N ASP A 188 22.02 -10.83 -10.73
CA ASP A 188 21.03 -10.39 -11.71
C ASP A 188 19.83 -9.68 -11.06
N GLN A 189 19.40 -10.12 -9.86
CA GLN A 189 18.30 -9.46 -9.13
C GLN A 189 18.73 -8.10 -8.55
N LEU A 190 19.99 -7.96 -8.16
CA LEU A 190 20.54 -6.70 -7.65
C LEU A 190 20.64 -5.65 -8.76
N GLU A 191 20.99 -6.05 -9.98
CA GLU A 191 20.98 -5.14 -11.14
C GLU A 191 19.56 -4.69 -11.52
N LYS A 192 18.58 -5.60 -11.55
CA LYS A 192 17.16 -5.27 -11.79
C LYS A 192 16.59 -4.31 -10.75
N TYR A 193 16.90 -4.54 -9.46
CA TYR A 193 16.54 -3.62 -8.37
C TYR A 193 17.13 -2.21 -8.57
N LYS A 194 18.41 -2.12 -8.97
CA LYS A 194 19.07 -0.82 -9.25
C LYS A 194 18.45 -0.05 -10.42
N LYS A 195 17.78 -0.75 -11.34
CA LYS A 195 17.16 -0.20 -12.54
C LYS A 195 15.66 0.09 -12.41
N ASP A 196 15.05 -0.16 -11.24
CA ASP A 196 13.58 -0.17 -11.05
C ASP A 196 12.84 -1.13 -12.01
N ASP A 197 13.53 -2.15 -12.54
CA ASP A 197 12.96 -3.19 -13.40
C ASP A 197 12.39 -4.29 -12.49
N PHE A 198 11.07 -4.27 -12.27
CA PHE A 198 10.41 -5.18 -11.34
C PHE A 198 10.15 -6.53 -12.00
N ASP A 199 10.76 -7.60 -11.49
CA ASP A 199 10.46 -8.97 -11.94
C ASP A 199 9.06 -9.40 -11.44
N PHE A 200 8.16 -9.65 -12.38
CA PHE A 200 6.76 -10.06 -12.14
C PHE A 200 6.60 -11.58 -11.99
N GLN A 201 7.67 -12.36 -11.83
CA GLN A 201 7.61 -13.80 -11.49
C GLN A 201 7.11 -14.08 -10.04
N GLY A 202 6.15 -13.29 -9.56
CA GLY A 202 5.61 -13.41 -8.22
C GLY A 202 4.56 -14.50 -8.06
N ASP A 203 4.25 -14.85 -6.80
CA ASP A 203 3.10 -15.70 -6.51
C ASP A 203 1.86 -15.08 -7.17
N LYS A 204 1.22 -15.84 -8.07
CA LYS A 204 0.07 -15.39 -8.90
C LYS A 204 -1.03 -14.74 -8.05
N ILE A 205 -1.09 -15.07 -6.78
CA ILE A 205 -2.02 -14.54 -5.79
C ILE A 205 -2.00 -13.01 -5.67
N PHE A 206 -0.83 -12.36 -5.77
CA PHE A 206 -0.72 -10.90 -5.66
C PHE A 206 -0.81 -10.20 -7.00
N ILE A 207 -0.16 -10.78 -8.02
CA ILE A 207 -0.04 -10.15 -9.34
C ILE A 207 -1.38 -10.15 -10.06
N VAL A 208 -2.18 -11.22 -9.98
CA VAL A 208 -3.45 -11.31 -10.72
C VAL A 208 -4.45 -10.22 -10.31
N PRO A 209 -4.78 -10.03 -9.02
CA PRO A 209 -5.68 -8.94 -8.60
C PRO A 209 -5.16 -7.55 -8.98
N LEU A 210 -3.84 -7.33 -8.84
CA LEU A 210 -3.20 -6.06 -9.20
C LEU A 210 -3.36 -5.77 -10.70
N VAL A 211 -3.05 -6.74 -11.56
CA VAL A 211 -3.20 -6.62 -13.01
C VAL A 211 -4.65 -6.38 -13.40
N ILE A 212 -5.61 -7.08 -12.78
CA ILE A 212 -7.04 -6.87 -13.03
C ILE A 212 -7.45 -5.42 -12.71
N LEU A 213 -7.01 -4.87 -11.58
CA LEU A 213 -7.31 -3.48 -11.20
C LEU A 213 -6.68 -2.46 -12.14
N VAL A 214 -5.44 -2.70 -12.58
CA VAL A 214 -4.75 -1.83 -13.54
C VAL A 214 -5.45 -1.85 -14.90
N LEU A 215 -5.84 -3.03 -15.39
CA LEU A 215 -6.59 -3.18 -16.63
C LEU A 215 -7.97 -2.53 -16.53
N LEU A 216 -8.68 -2.73 -15.42
CA LEU A 216 -9.96 -2.09 -15.17
C LEU A 216 -9.81 -0.57 -15.21
N ASN A 217 -8.84 0.00 -14.49
CA ASN A 217 -8.58 1.44 -14.50
C ASN A 217 -8.24 1.94 -15.91
N THR A 218 -7.48 1.17 -16.69
CA THR A 218 -7.12 1.51 -18.08
C THR A 218 -8.34 1.54 -18.99
N VAL A 219 -9.18 0.51 -18.95
CA VAL A 219 -10.42 0.43 -19.74
C VAL A 219 -11.38 1.54 -19.32
N SER A 220 -11.56 1.76 -18.02
CA SER A 220 -12.37 2.83 -17.46
C SER A 220 -11.89 4.21 -17.87
N PHE A 221 -10.57 4.45 -17.90
CA PHE A 221 -9.99 5.70 -18.33
C PHE A 221 -10.27 5.96 -19.80
N ILE A 222 -9.93 5.01 -20.69
CA ILE A 222 -10.10 5.16 -22.14
C ILE A 222 -11.59 5.33 -22.48
N GLY A 223 -12.43 4.42 -22.00
CA GLY A 223 -13.87 4.43 -22.30
C GLY A 223 -14.58 5.64 -21.68
N GLY A 224 -14.27 5.95 -20.43
CA GLY A 224 -14.90 7.07 -19.72
C GLY A 224 -14.45 8.43 -20.22
N VAL A 225 -13.16 8.64 -20.53
CA VAL A 225 -12.70 9.88 -21.18
C VAL A 225 -13.31 10.02 -22.58
N GLY A 226 -13.38 8.93 -23.35
CA GLY A 226 -14.07 8.94 -24.65
C GLY A 226 -15.53 9.40 -24.54
N ARG A 227 -16.27 8.88 -23.55
CA ARG A 227 -17.64 9.31 -23.28
C ARG A 227 -17.71 10.78 -22.87
N VAL A 228 -16.83 11.24 -21.97
CA VAL A 228 -16.78 12.64 -21.53
C VAL A 228 -16.54 13.60 -22.69
N ILE A 229 -15.71 13.21 -23.65
CA ILE A 229 -15.46 14.02 -24.85
C ILE A 229 -16.73 14.15 -25.69
N ILE A 230 -17.49 13.06 -25.86
CA ILE A 230 -18.72 13.03 -26.65
C ILE A 230 -19.84 13.83 -25.96
N GLU A 231 -19.99 13.68 -24.65
CA GLU A 231 -21.07 14.30 -23.86
C GLU A 231 -20.75 15.72 -23.40
N GLY A 232 -19.48 16.14 -23.43
CA GLY A 232 -19.03 17.44 -22.93
C GLY A 232 -19.05 17.58 -21.40
N SER A 233 -19.09 16.47 -20.66
CA SER A 233 -19.31 16.42 -19.20
C SER A 233 -18.05 16.62 -18.34
N TYR A 234 -17.08 17.42 -18.83
CA TYR A 234 -15.77 17.62 -18.19
C TYR A 234 -15.86 18.15 -16.75
N ASP A 235 -16.74 19.11 -16.51
CA ASP A 235 -16.93 19.75 -15.20
C ASP A 235 -17.37 18.75 -14.13
N GLU A 236 -18.16 17.74 -14.53
CA GLU A 236 -18.74 16.74 -13.62
C GLU A 236 -17.82 15.54 -13.39
N MET A 237 -16.96 15.22 -14.36
CA MET A 237 -16.13 14.01 -14.35
C MET A 237 -14.66 14.26 -14.00
N PHE A 238 -14.26 15.52 -13.80
CA PHE A 238 -12.87 15.89 -13.57
C PHE A 238 -12.19 15.10 -12.45
N GLY A 239 -12.86 14.92 -11.30
CA GLY A 239 -12.27 14.23 -10.15
C GLY A 239 -11.93 12.77 -10.46
N GLN A 240 -12.82 12.06 -11.15
CA GLN A 240 -12.62 10.67 -11.55
C GLN A 240 -11.57 10.56 -12.65
N ILE A 241 -11.57 11.47 -13.62
CA ILE A 241 -10.53 11.54 -14.66
C ILE A 241 -9.16 11.73 -14.02
N PHE A 242 -9.03 12.70 -13.11
CA PHE A 242 -7.78 12.98 -12.41
C PHE A 242 -7.30 11.77 -11.61
N LEU A 243 -8.17 11.15 -10.81
CA LEU A 243 -7.77 10.02 -9.98
C LEU A 243 -7.39 8.81 -10.84
N SER A 244 -8.18 8.51 -11.88
CA SER A 244 -7.90 7.41 -12.80
C SER A 244 -6.58 7.62 -13.53
N PHE A 245 -6.32 8.85 -14.00
CA PHE A 245 -5.04 9.25 -14.59
C PHE A 245 -3.88 9.10 -13.60
N PHE A 246 -4.02 9.59 -12.37
CA PHE A 246 -3.00 9.47 -11.33
C PHE A 246 -2.63 8.00 -11.06
N ILE A 247 -3.63 7.12 -10.98
CA ILE A 247 -3.42 5.68 -10.81
C ILE A 247 -2.75 5.07 -12.04
N LEU A 248 -3.09 5.50 -13.27
CA LEU A 248 -2.39 5.06 -14.48
C LEU A 248 -0.91 5.43 -14.46
N VAL A 249 -0.59 6.68 -14.15
CA VAL A 249 0.81 7.16 -14.10
C VAL A 249 1.59 6.39 -13.03
N ALA A 250 0.99 6.16 -11.86
CA ALA A 250 1.64 5.36 -10.83
C ALA A 250 1.83 3.89 -11.23
N SER A 251 0.89 3.34 -12.00
CA SER A 251 0.89 1.95 -12.48
C SER A 251 1.68 1.75 -13.78
N TYR A 252 2.30 2.80 -14.33
CA TYR A 252 3.01 2.74 -15.62
C TYR A 252 4.00 1.57 -15.73
N PRO A 253 4.86 1.26 -14.75
CA PRO A 253 5.78 0.12 -14.87
C PRO A 253 5.07 -1.23 -14.96
N ILE A 254 3.89 -1.36 -14.35
CA ILE A 254 3.07 -2.59 -14.43
C ILE A 254 2.48 -2.70 -15.84
N ILE A 255 1.96 -1.60 -16.37
CA ILE A 255 1.41 -1.54 -17.74
C ILE A 255 2.51 -1.86 -18.76
N GLU A 256 3.67 -1.24 -18.61
CA GLU A 256 4.86 -1.50 -19.46
C GLU A 256 5.27 -2.97 -19.41
N GLY A 257 5.31 -3.57 -18.21
CA GLY A 257 5.58 -5.00 -18.03
C GLY A 257 4.54 -5.92 -18.70
N ILE A 258 3.26 -5.55 -18.68
CA ILE A 258 2.19 -6.31 -19.36
C ILE A 258 2.32 -6.19 -20.88
N VAL A 259 2.46 -4.96 -21.41
CA VAL A 259 2.38 -4.65 -22.84
C VAL A 259 3.60 -5.17 -23.60
N THR A 260 4.79 -5.01 -23.03
CA THR A 260 6.01 -5.42 -23.71
C THR A 260 6.15 -6.94 -23.78
N GLY A 261 5.35 -7.70 -23.02
CA GLY A 261 5.45 -9.16 -22.93
C GLY A 261 6.83 -9.63 -22.46
N LYS A 262 7.66 -8.68 -22.04
CA LYS A 262 9.05 -8.90 -21.70
C LYS A 262 9.07 -9.61 -20.36
N LYS A 263 9.41 -10.90 -20.41
CA LYS A 263 10.23 -11.51 -19.38
C LYS A 263 11.56 -10.74 -19.35
N ASN A 264 11.60 -9.55 -18.77
CA ASN A 264 12.82 -8.72 -18.80
C ASN A 264 13.87 -9.31 -17.86
N GLU A 265 14.74 -10.12 -18.44
CA GLU A 265 16.14 -9.74 -18.52
C GLU A 265 16.23 -8.42 -19.30
N THR A 266 16.76 -7.36 -18.67
CA THR A 266 17.15 -6.05 -19.24
C THR A 266 16.04 -5.10 -19.74
N ILE A 267 15.94 -3.91 -19.13
CA ILE A 267 16.77 -2.72 -19.43
C ILE A 267 16.95 -1.85 -18.19
#